data_AF-A0A2N3E4I4-F1
#
_entry.id   AF-A0A2N3E4I4-F1
#
_cell.length_a   1.000
_cell.length_b   1.000
_cell.length_c   1.000
_cell.angle_alpha   90.00
_cell.angle_beta   90.00
_cell.angle_gamma   90.00
#
_symmetry.space_group_name_H-M   'P 1'
#
loop_
_entity.id
_entity.type
_entity.pdbx_description
1 polymer ?
#
loop_
_entity_poly.entity_id
_entity_poly.type
_entity_poly.pdbx_seq_one_letter_code
_entity_poly.pdbx_strand_id
1 'polypeptide(L)'
;GRQLFTALADVHSVAGLVDINSASLKMLNGATLRADAGQVLIATDGDALVTGITSGSNAADAVKVNAGGRIFAGTLDPRTDITAMAAGAGVVLTAGLGIGDKTQANATALDNAVTDLANPLRIRTNTLAATANDGGITLAALTDMVLSNLQAPNGPISVEGDGTLDITLAQSGGSQRFIADGDLAFVDLQTTGIPAVPGPEDVGDITLTSVHGNVLGGAFNAHGSAWLSGDVVTFDTGTTGLDATLTSGPGAVNILTSLNAGRDAYITGNGVFFDTIIAGRNSTIYSTGDIIGELEEAGETLINIAGFGDGNSGILDVKVMRAKNIELQATGTLDVGVIEVGQNLTLRADIIRALDVTQVPSGPDPLNVTLSGPNGTAATFAEVNIDAPAGIVMPLLHVSETLLTTTAEFVNILNGIVPIQGGSPRAGTLLLRTPLQTVFVDDRSQTPKSNPPSNVQMFLNGNPFTLRLDGTATATNSFVVVYDATVQVTDLLGLPFPGISLVRDTIRNMREAGDPIILPGAFGSTPLEEEDDDLELADLNGTVVEIDGVAYNVFVRGNGPAVLLRQ
;
A
#
# COMPACT_ATOMS: atom_id res chain seq x y z
N GLY A 1 0.36 -13.90 -57.80
CA GLY A 1 -0.91 -13.14 -57.90
C GLY A 1 -1.74 -13.37 -56.66
N ARG A 2 -2.87 -12.65 -56.49
CA ARG A 2 -3.79 -12.86 -55.36
C ARG A 2 -4.57 -14.16 -55.53
N GLN A 3 -4.52 -15.04 -54.53
CA GLN A 3 -5.36 -16.23 -54.44
C GLN A 3 -6.69 -15.87 -53.77
N LEU A 4 -7.81 -16.27 -54.37
CA LEU A 4 -9.16 -16.02 -53.85
C LEU A 4 -9.90 -17.35 -53.69
N PHE A 5 -10.39 -17.61 -52.48
CA PHE A 5 -11.34 -18.67 -52.20
C PHE A 5 -12.72 -18.06 -51.98
N THR A 6 -13.67 -18.43 -52.84
CA THR A 6 -15.05 -17.93 -52.77
C THR A 6 -15.80 -18.60 -51.62
N ALA A 7 -16.98 -18.08 -51.28
CA ALA A 7 -17.81 -18.58 -50.18
C ALA A 7 -18.21 -20.07 -50.30
N LEU A 8 -18.05 -20.68 -51.48
CA LEU A 8 -18.35 -22.10 -51.73
C LEU A 8 -17.07 -22.92 -51.98
N ALA A 9 -15.89 -22.33 -51.79
CA ALA A 9 -14.63 -23.03 -51.97
C ALA A 9 -14.43 -24.05 -50.85
N ASP A 10 -14.13 -25.28 -51.24
CA ASP A 10 -13.68 -26.36 -50.37
C ASP A 10 -12.38 -26.92 -50.94
N VAL A 11 -11.28 -26.61 -50.28
CA VAL A 11 -9.96 -27.15 -50.60
C VAL A 11 -9.64 -28.19 -49.54
N HIS A 12 -9.65 -29.46 -49.96
CA HIS A 12 -9.56 -30.59 -49.04
C HIS A 12 -8.48 -31.58 -49.43
N SER A 13 -7.69 -31.99 -48.44
CA SER A 13 -6.76 -33.12 -48.50
C SER A 13 -7.05 -34.10 -47.37
N VAL A 14 -7.10 -35.40 -47.68
CA VAL A 14 -7.36 -36.45 -46.67
C VAL A 14 -6.08 -36.83 -45.92
N ALA A 15 -4.99 -37.09 -46.64
CA ALA A 15 -3.73 -37.58 -46.05
C ALA A 15 -2.51 -36.70 -46.35
N GLY A 16 -2.65 -35.74 -47.26
CA GLY A 16 -1.56 -34.90 -47.73
C GLY A 16 -1.58 -33.50 -47.13
N LEU A 17 -0.50 -32.77 -47.37
CA LEU A 17 -0.35 -31.35 -47.07
C LEU A 17 -1.27 -30.49 -47.94
N VAL A 18 -1.78 -29.40 -47.37
CA VAL A 18 -2.35 -28.29 -48.13
C VAL A 18 -1.37 -27.13 -48.09
N ASP A 19 -0.81 -26.76 -49.24
CA ASP A 19 0.21 -25.72 -49.37
C ASP A 19 -0.25 -24.61 -50.32
N ILE A 20 -0.27 -23.37 -49.83
CA ILE A 20 -0.67 -22.18 -50.59
C ILE A 20 0.49 -21.20 -50.61
N ASN A 21 1.03 -20.97 -51.81
CA ASN A 21 2.03 -19.94 -52.07
C ASN A 21 1.44 -18.90 -53.02
N SER A 22 1.28 -17.66 -52.57
CA SER A 22 0.64 -16.61 -53.37
C SER A 22 1.16 -15.21 -53.03
N ALA A 23 0.80 -14.19 -53.82
CA ALA A 23 1.18 -12.81 -53.47
C ALA A 23 0.34 -12.28 -52.30
N SER A 24 -0.93 -12.71 -52.23
CA SER A 24 -1.84 -12.46 -51.12
C SER A 24 -2.96 -13.49 -51.15
N LEU A 25 -3.55 -13.80 -50.01
CA LEU A 25 -4.65 -14.74 -49.87
C LEU A 25 -5.90 -14.01 -49.39
N LYS A 26 -7.04 -14.32 -50.01
CA LYS A 26 -8.35 -13.91 -49.50
C LYS A 26 -9.33 -15.07 -49.46
N MET A 27 -9.81 -15.39 -48.26
CA MET A 27 -10.88 -16.34 -48.03
C MET A 27 -12.20 -15.59 -47.75
N LEU A 28 -13.19 -15.73 -48.62
CA LEU A 28 -14.51 -15.14 -48.35
C LEU A 28 -15.22 -15.91 -47.24
N ASN A 29 -16.17 -15.25 -46.56
CA ASN A 29 -17.01 -15.92 -45.56
C ASN A 29 -17.66 -17.18 -46.15
N GLY A 30 -17.47 -18.32 -45.49
CA GLY A 30 -17.93 -19.64 -45.94
C GLY A 30 -16.89 -20.49 -46.68
N ALA A 31 -15.76 -19.92 -47.11
CA ALA A 31 -14.65 -20.69 -47.67
C ALA A 31 -14.05 -21.64 -46.62
N THR A 32 -13.60 -22.82 -47.07
CA THR A 32 -12.99 -23.83 -46.20
C THR A 32 -11.68 -24.35 -46.77
N LEU A 33 -10.73 -24.61 -45.86
CA LEU A 33 -9.41 -25.17 -46.17
C LEU A 33 -9.10 -26.27 -45.16
N ARG A 34 -9.05 -27.52 -45.61
CA ARG A 34 -8.99 -28.69 -44.71
C ARG A 34 -7.91 -29.68 -45.09
N ALA A 35 -7.12 -30.10 -44.11
CA ALA A 35 -6.24 -31.25 -44.18
C ALA A 35 -6.59 -32.24 -43.04
N ASP A 36 -7.19 -33.40 -43.35
CA ASP A 36 -7.73 -34.30 -42.31
C ASP A 36 -6.65 -34.97 -41.46
N ALA A 37 -5.47 -35.24 -42.04
CA ALA A 37 -4.31 -35.79 -41.33
C ALA A 37 -3.00 -35.03 -41.62
N GLY A 38 -3.03 -34.09 -42.57
CA GLY A 38 -1.87 -33.30 -43.00
C GLY A 38 -1.86 -31.90 -42.39
N GLN A 39 -0.77 -31.17 -42.64
CA GLN A 39 -0.65 -29.76 -42.23
C GLN A 39 -1.36 -28.84 -43.24
N VAL A 40 -1.60 -27.60 -42.81
CA VAL A 40 -1.98 -26.49 -43.70
C VAL A 40 -0.89 -25.42 -43.63
N LEU A 41 -0.24 -25.16 -44.75
CA LEU A 41 0.81 -24.15 -44.87
C LEU A 41 0.35 -23.05 -45.83
N ILE A 42 0.42 -21.80 -45.37
CA ILE A 42 0.09 -20.62 -46.15
C ILE A 42 1.30 -19.69 -46.12
N ALA A 43 1.80 -19.31 -47.30
CA ALA A 43 2.84 -18.32 -47.49
C ALA A 43 2.38 -17.23 -48.46
N THR A 44 2.41 -15.97 -48.01
CA THR A 44 2.05 -14.81 -48.81
C THR A 44 3.10 -13.71 -48.72
N ASP A 45 3.39 -13.03 -49.82
CA ASP A 45 4.25 -11.83 -49.82
C ASP A 45 3.55 -10.61 -49.18
N GLY A 46 2.23 -10.55 -49.31
CA GLY A 46 1.36 -9.52 -48.73
C GLY A 46 0.39 -10.11 -47.71
N ASP A 47 -0.83 -9.57 -47.66
CA ASP A 47 -1.84 -9.96 -46.66
C ASP A 47 -2.39 -11.38 -46.88
N ALA A 48 -2.76 -12.02 -45.76
CA ALA A 48 -3.51 -13.27 -45.73
C ALA A 48 -4.79 -13.08 -44.92
N LEU A 49 -5.94 -13.03 -45.58
CA LEU A 49 -7.23 -13.12 -44.91
C LEU A 49 -7.67 -14.58 -44.84
N VAL A 50 -7.68 -15.11 -43.62
CA VAL A 50 -7.89 -16.52 -43.31
C VAL A 50 -9.16 -16.74 -42.51
N THR A 51 -9.92 -17.76 -42.87
CA THR A 51 -11.09 -18.22 -42.10
C THR A 51 -11.40 -19.68 -42.46
N GLY A 52 -12.01 -20.47 -41.57
CA GLY A 52 -12.41 -21.85 -41.88
C GLY A 52 -11.25 -22.81 -42.19
N ILE A 53 -10.06 -22.60 -41.61
CA ILE A 53 -8.92 -23.50 -41.75
C ILE A 53 -8.99 -24.63 -40.72
N THR A 54 -8.80 -25.88 -41.15
CA THR A 54 -8.75 -27.05 -40.26
C THR A 54 -7.59 -27.98 -40.61
N SER A 55 -6.84 -28.40 -39.59
CA SER A 55 -5.76 -29.40 -39.70
C SER A 55 -5.95 -30.50 -38.65
N GLY A 56 -5.83 -31.76 -39.09
CA GLY A 56 -5.76 -32.93 -38.22
C GLY A 56 -4.35 -33.47 -38.00
N SER A 57 -3.32 -32.70 -38.39
CA SER A 57 -1.93 -33.06 -38.10
C SER A 57 -1.61 -32.96 -36.61
N ASN A 58 -0.75 -33.87 -36.12
CA ASN A 58 -0.18 -33.83 -34.76
C ASN A 58 1.08 -32.97 -34.65
N ALA A 59 1.45 -32.22 -35.71
CA ALA A 59 2.65 -31.39 -35.72
C ALA A 59 2.45 -30.10 -34.92
N ALA A 60 3.50 -29.62 -34.26
CA ALA A 60 3.48 -28.35 -33.54
C ALA A 60 3.16 -27.13 -34.44
N ASP A 61 3.32 -27.28 -35.75
CA ASP A 61 2.91 -26.35 -36.79
C ASP A 61 1.85 -26.97 -37.72
N ALA A 62 0.86 -27.65 -37.14
CA ALA A 62 -0.28 -28.24 -37.85
C ALA A 62 -0.98 -27.23 -38.77
N VAL A 63 -1.04 -25.96 -38.37
CA VAL A 63 -1.34 -24.83 -39.26
C VAL A 63 -0.23 -23.80 -39.16
N LYS A 64 0.29 -23.36 -40.31
CA LYS A 64 1.28 -22.30 -40.40
C LYS A 64 0.84 -21.24 -41.39
N VAL A 65 0.81 -19.98 -40.97
CA VAL A 65 0.53 -18.83 -41.83
C VAL A 65 1.68 -17.85 -41.74
N ASN A 66 2.37 -17.64 -42.86
CA ASN A 66 3.44 -16.67 -43.01
C ASN A 66 3.04 -15.62 -44.05
N ALA A 67 2.72 -14.42 -43.59
CA ALA A 67 2.31 -13.30 -44.42
C ALA A 67 3.32 -12.16 -44.32
N GLY A 68 3.82 -11.66 -45.46
CA GLY A 68 4.63 -10.44 -45.48
C GLY A 68 3.82 -9.18 -45.14
N GLY A 69 2.49 -9.25 -45.24
CA GLY A 69 1.54 -8.22 -44.80
C GLY A 69 0.87 -8.54 -43.45
N ARG A 70 -0.44 -8.29 -43.37
CA ARG A 70 -1.29 -8.61 -42.21
C ARG A 70 -1.90 -10.01 -42.32
N ILE A 71 -2.21 -10.61 -41.17
CA ILE A 71 -3.11 -11.76 -41.09
C ILE A 71 -4.46 -11.25 -40.58
N PHE A 72 -5.49 -11.33 -41.44
CA PHE A 72 -6.85 -10.92 -41.13
C PHE A 72 -7.73 -12.13 -40.83
N ALA A 73 -8.68 -11.96 -39.90
CA ALA A 73 -9.73 -12.94 -39.63
C ALA A 73 -10.89 -12.85 -40.65
N GLY A 74 -11.77 -13.86 -40.68
CA GLY A 74 -13.09 -13.71 -41.29
C GLY A 74 -13.93 -12.64 -40.58
N THR A 75 -15.11 -12.29 -41.11
CA THR A 75 -15.98 -11.27 -40.46
C THR A 75 -17.38 -11.76 -40.12
N LEU A 76 -17.77 -12.96 -40.56
CA LEU A 76 -19.09 -13.51 -40.26
C LEU A 76 -19.10 -14.25 -38.93
N ASP A 77 -20.00 -13.89 -38.02
CA ASP A 77 -20.17 -14.56 -36.73
C ASP A 77 -21.44 -15.44 -36.72
N PRO A 78 -21.43 -16.61 -36.03
CA PRO A 78 -20.28 -17.21 -35.34
C PRO A 78 -19.25 -17.80 -36.32
N ARG A 79 -17.97 -17.79 -35.93
CA ARG A 79 -16.88 -18.39 -36.72
C ARG A 79 -15.74 -18.90 -35.86
N THR A 80 -14.98 -19.82 -36.46
CA THR A 80 -13.63 -20.20 -36.06
C THR A 80 -12.74 -20.05 -37.28
N ASP A 81 -11.64 -19.30 -37.16
CA ASP A 81 -10.77 -19.01 -38.29
C ASP A 81 -9.76 -20.13 -38.52
N ILE A 82 -9.24 -20.72 -37.42
CA ILE A 82 -8.26 -21.81 -37.47
C ILE A 82 -8.59 -22.87 -36.40
N THR A 83 -8.59 -24.14 -36.80
CA THR A 83 -8.72 -25.30 -35.89
C THR A 83 -7.58 -26.30 -36.10
N ALA A 84 -6.84 -26.62 -35.05
CA ALA A 84 -5.77 -27.61 -35.01
C ALA A 84 -5.74 -28.30 -33.64
N MET A 85 -6.60 -29.29 -33.44
CA MET A 85 -6.88 -29.89 -32.11
C MET A 85 -6.33 -31.31 -31.94
N ALA A 86 -5.60 -31.84 -32.91
CA ALA A 86 -4.99 -33.15 -32.76
C ALA A 86 -3.93 -33.12 -31.64
N ALA A 87 -3.63 -34.26 -31.02
CA ALA A 87 -2.67 -34.30 -29.92
C ALA A 87 -1.27 -33.87 -30.41
N GLY A 88 -0.67 -32.87 -29.76
CA GLY A 88 0.60 -32.26 -30.19
C GLY A 88 0.47 -31.21 -31.30
N ALA A 89 -0.75 -30.98 -31.82
CA ALA A 89 -1.00 -29.95 -32.82
C ALA A 89 -0.74 -28.54 -32.27
N GLY A 90 -0.24 -27.67 -33.14
CA GLY A 90 -0.10 -26.25 -32.85
C GLY A 90 -0.32 -25.35 -34.07
N VAL A 91 -0.40 -24.06 -33.81
CA VAL A 91 -0.58 -23.02 -34.82
C VAL A 91 0.59 -22.04 -34.75
N VAL A 92 1.19 -21.75 -35.90
CA VAL A 92 2.29 -20.78 -36.02
C VAL A 92 1.88 -19.65 -36.98
N LEU A 93 1.88 -18.43 -36.47
CA LEU A 93 1.52 -17.24 -37.23
C LEU A 93 2.71 -16.29 -37.34
N THR A 94 2.97 -15.78 -38.54
CA THR A 94 3.99 -14.76 -38.77
C THR A 94 3.43 -13.71 -39.72
N ALA A 95 3.44 -12.46 -39.31
CA ALA A 95 2.97 -11.31 -40.08
C ALA A 95 4.07 -10.25 -40.14
N GLY A 96 4.29 -9.66 -41.31
CA GLY A 96 5.14 -8.48 -41.45
C GLY A 96 4.54 -7.23 -40.80
N LEU A 97 3.20 -7.17 -40.74
CA LEU A 97 2.45 -6.11 -40.05
C LEU A 97 1.82 -6.69 -38.78
N GLY A 98 0.49 -6.69 -38.66
CA GLY A 98 -0.23 -7.22 -37.50
C GLY A 98 -1.09 -8.46 -37.78
N ILE A 99 -1.56 -9.09 -36.70
CA ILE A 99 -2.38 -10.30 -36.69
C ILE A 99 -3.68 -9.98 -35.96
N GLY A 100 -4.81 -10.00 -36.67
CA GLY A 100 -6.12 -9.69 -36.08
C GLY A 100 -6.28 -8.24 -35.55
N ASP A 101 -5.25 -7.40 -35.72
CA ASP A 101 -5.20 -6.04 -35.17
C ASP A 101 -6.04 -5.03 -35.98
N LYS A 102 -6.48 -5.42 -37.17
CA LYS A 102 -7.37 -4.65 -38.05
C LYS A 102 -8.41 -5.55 -38.71
N THR A 103 -9.46 -4.94 -39.25
CA THR A 103 -10.52 -5.66 -39.97
C THR A 103 -10.39 -5.41 -41.47
N GLN A 104 -10.43 -6.48 -42.26
CA GLN A 104 -10.67 -6.39 -43.71
C GLN A 104 -12.00 -7.07 -44.05
N ALA A 105 -12.85 -6.40 -44.82
CA ALA A 105 -14.11 -6.98 -45.26
C ALA A 105 -13.89 -8.16 -46.24
N ASN A 106 -14.67 -9.24 -46.08
CA ASN A 106 -14.55 -10.46 -46.87
C ASN A 106 -15.90 -11.08 -47.29
N ALA A 107 -16.93 -10.25 -47.47
CA ALA A 107 -18.20 -10.72 -48.01
C ALA A 107 -18.08 -10.98 -49.53
N THR A 108 -17.32 -10.16 -50.24
CA THR A 108 -17.11 -10.27 -51.69
C THR A 108 -15.64 -10.25 -52.09
N ALA A 109 -15.36 -10.71 -53.31
CA ALA A 109 -14.03 -10.71 -53.92
C ALA A 109 -13.43 -9.30 -54.11
N LEU A 110 -14.28 -8.27 -54.16
CA LEU A 110 -13.90 -6.89 -54.41
C LEU A 110 -13.65 -6.09 -53.13
N ASP A 111 -14.09 -6.61 -51.97
CA ASP A 111 -13.86 -5.93 -50.71
C ASP A 111 -12.34 -5.87 -50.43
N ASN A 112 -11.78 -4.69 -50.24
CA ASN A 112 -10.38 -4.54 -49.81
C ASN A 112 -10.23 -3.43 -48.76
N ALA A 113 -11.35 -2.89 -48.29
CA ALA A 113 -11.35 -1.87 -47.25
C ALA A 113 -10.82 -2.47 -45.95
N VAL A 114 -9.82 -1.80 -45.37
CA VAL A 114 -9.24 -2.12 -44.07
C VAL A 114 -9.63 -1.01 -43.10
N THR A 115 -10.15 -1.38 -41.94
CA THR A 115 -10.48 -0.44 -40.85
C THR A 115 -9.57 -0.69 -39.65
N ASP A 116 -9.31 0.36 -38.87
CA ASP A 116 -8.49 0.29 -37.65
C ASP A 116 -9.18 -0.41 -36.47
N LEU A 117 -10.39 -0.94 -36.66
CA LEU A 117 -11.05 -1.80 -35.69
C LEU A 117 -10.36 -3.17 -35.67
N ALA A 118 -9.87 -3.60 -34.51
CA ALA A 118 -9.34 -4.95 -34.32
C ALA A 118 -10.42 -6.02 -34.55
N ASN A 119 -10.03 -7.11 -35.19
CA ASN A 119 -10.87 -8.28 -35.45
C ASN A 119 -10.09 -9.54 -35.06
N PRO A 120 -10.23 -9.99 -33.79
CA PRO A 120 -9.43 -11.08 -33.26
C PRO A 120 -9.48 -12.33 -34.15
N LEU A 121 -8.32 -12.95 -34.36
CA LEU A 121 -8.26 -14.26 -34.99
C LEU A 121 -8.82 -15.30 -34.00
N ARG A 122 -9.90 -16.00 -34.36
CA ARG A 122 -10.53 -16.98 -33.47
C ARG A 122 -9.97 -18.37 -33.70
N ILE A 123 -9.28 -18.92 -32.71
CA ILE A 123 -8.44 -20.11 -32.87
C ILE A 123 -8.83 -21.19 -31.86
N ARG A 124 -8.85 -22.43 -32.34
CA ARG A 124 -8.90 -23.65 -31.52
C ARG A 124 -7.61 -24.43 -31.73
N THR A 125 -6.71 -24.42 -30.76
CA THR A 125 -5.45 -25.19 -30.78
C THR A 125 -4.98 -25.45 -29.36
N ASN A 126 -4.13 -26.46 -29.16
CA ASN A 126 -3.46 -26.68 -27.87
C ASN A 126 -2.32 -25.68 -27.66
N THR A 127 -1.53 -25.43 -28.72
CA THR A 127 -0.38 -24.51 -28.66
C THR A 127 -0.44 -23.49 -29.79
N LEU A 128 -0.01 -22.27 -29.50
CA LEU A 128 0.09 -21.17 -30.46
C LEU A 128 1.40 -20.40 -30.27
N ALA A 129 2.09 -20.13 -31.39
CA ALA A 129 3.13 -19.11 -31.48
C ALA A 129 2.72 -18.06 -32.53
N ALA A 130 2.97 -16.78 -32.23
CA ALA A 130 2.65 -15.69 -33.16
C ALA A 130 3.71 -14.58 -33.13
N THR A 131 4.02 -14.05 -34.32
CA THR A 131 4.94 -12.93 -34.48
C THR A 131 4.35 -11.89 -35.44
N ALA A 132 4.30 -10.63 -35.01
CA ALA A 132 3.88 -9.47 -35.77
C ALA A 132 5.02 -8.44 -35.76
N ASN A 133 5.71 -8.24 -36.88
CA ASN A 133 6.95 -7.45 -36.88
C ASN A 133 6.70 -5.94 -36.67
N ASP A 134 5.61 -5.40 -37.19
CA ASP A 134 5.32 -3.95 -37.20
C ASP A 134 3.83 -3.64 -36.91
N GLY A 135 3.20 -4.48 -36.10
CA GLY A 135 1.78 -4.36 -35.75
C GLY A 135 1.43 -5.13 -34.49
N GLY A 136 0.16 -5.05 -34.09
CA GLY A 136 -0.32 -5.75 -32.91
C GLY A 136 -0.68 -7.21 -33.17
N ILE A 137 -0.86 -7.97 -32.09
CA ILE A 137 -1.46 -9.30 -32.10
C ILE A 137 -2.79 -9.20 -31.36
N THR A 138 -3.88 -9.64 -32.00
CA THR A 138 -5.20 -9.74 -31.38
C THR A 138 -5.82 -11.09 -31.70
N LEU A 139 -6.11 -11.87 -30.65
CA LEU A 139 -6.50 -13.27 -30.75
C LEU A 139 -7.68 -13.56 -29.82
N ALA A 140 -8.48 -14.56 -30.19
CA ALA A 140 -9.43 -15.19 -29.30
C ALA A 140 -9.18 -16.70 -29.26
N ALA A 141 -8.84 -17.21 -28.08
CA ALA A 141 -8.64 -18.62 -27.80
C ALA A 141 -9.98 -19.25 -27.40
N LEU A 142 -10.57 -20.07 -28.28
CA LEU A 142 -11.90 -20.65 -28.05
C LEU A 142 -11.88 -21.95 -27.20
N THR A 143 -10.74 -22.21 -26.56
CA THR A 143 -10.41 -23.41 -25.77
C THR A 143 -9.17 -23.10 -24.95
N ASP A 144 -8.86 -23.94 -23.97
CA ASP A 144 -7.59 -23.91 -23.24
C ASP A 144 -6.40 -23.87 -24.21
N MET A 145 -5.49 -22.93 -24.00
CA MET A 145 -4.41 -22.68 -24.94
C MET A 145 -3.09 -22.34 -24.24
N VAL A 146 -2.02 -22.96 -24.71
CA VAL A 146 -0.64 -22.57 -24.40
C VAL A 146 -0.16 -21.58 -25.46
N LEU A 147 0.15 -20.36 -25.03
CA LEU A 147 0.78 -19.30 -25.81
C LEU A 147 2.29 -19.43 -25.64
N SER A 148 2.93 -20.23 -26.50
CA SER A 148 4.33 -20.62 -26.33
C SER A 148 5.31 -19.48 -26.64
N ASN A 149 4.95 -18.58 -27.55
CA ASN A 149 5.73 -17.38 -27.85
C ASN A 149 4.88 -16.35 -28.61
N LEU A 150 4.65 -15.17 -28.02
CA LEU A 150 4.00 -14.04 -28.67
C LEU A 150 4.97 -12.86 -28.79
N GLN A 151 5.12 -12.34 -30.01
CA GLN A 151 6.13 -11.32 -30.33
C GLN A 151 5.49 -10.21 -31.17
N ALA A 152 5.35 -9.02 -30.58
CA ALA A 152 4.85 -7.83 -31.26
C ALA A 152 5.73 -6.61 -30.91
N PRO A 153 7.03 -6.59 -31.28
CA PRO A 153 7.99 -5.60 -30.78
C PRO A 153 7.63 -4.12 -31.06
N ASN A 154 6.73 -3.86 -32.01
CA ASN A 154 6.26 -2.52 -32.36
C ASN A 154 4.73 -2.38 -32.22
N GLY A 155 4.07 -3.27 -31.49
CA GLY A 155 2.62 -3.25 -31.31
C GLY A 155 2.17 -3.83 -29.98
N PRO A 156 0.86 -3.73 -29.67
CA PRO A 156 0.29 -4.35 -28.49
C PRO A 156 -0.03 -5.83 -28.72
N ILE A 157 -0.22 -6.57 -27.62
CA ILE A 157 -0.73 -7.95 -27.63
C ILE A 157 -2.05 -7.97 -26.86
N SER A 158 -3.09 -8.55 -27.43
CA SER A 158 -4.37 -8.77 -26.76
C SER A 158 -4.88 -10.18 -27.05
N VAL A 159 -5.13 -10.96 -26.01
CA VAL A 159 -5.70 -12.31 -26.11
C VAL A 159 -6.83 -12.46 -25.13
N GLU A 160 -7.97 -12.94 -25.63
CA GLU A 160 -9.13 -13.33 -24.83
C GLU A 160 -9.33 -14.85 -24.95
N GLY A 161 -9.43 -15.54 -23.84
CA GLY A 161 -9.58 -16.99 -23.77
C GLY A 161 -10.88 -17.41 -23.10
N ASP A 162 -11.63 -18.28 -23.78
CA ASP A 162 -12.86 -18.92 -23.26
C ASP A 162 -12.56 -19.99 -22.19
N GLY A 163 -11.28 -20.25 -21.89
CA GLY A 163 -10.80 -21.25 -20.94
C GLY A 163 -9.50 -20.80 -20.28
N THR A 164 -8.59 -21.72 -19.98
CA THR A 164 -7.28 -21.39 -19.38
C THR A 164 -6.30 -20.84 -20.42
N LEU A 165 -5.46 -19.89 -20.02
CA LEU A 165 -4.32 -19.43 -20.82
C LEU A 165 -3.02 -19.71 -20.08
N ASP A 166 -2.06 -20.36 -20.74
CA ASP A 166 -0.70 -20.55 -20.22
C ASP A 166 0.31 -19.86 -21.15
N ILE A 167 0.96 -18.80 -20.66
CA ILE A 167 1.82 -17.92 -21.44
C ILE A 167 3.28 -18.19 -21.10
N THR A 168 4.02 -18.81 -22.02
CA THR A 168 5.44 -19.06 -21.78
C THR A 168 6.29 -17.80 -22.00
N LEU A 169 6.00 -17.03 -23.04
CA LEU A 169 6.72 -15.80 -23.35
C LEU A 169 5.82 -14.85 -24.15
N ALA A 170 5.73 -13.60 -23.70
CA ALA A 170 5.11 -12.53 -24.47
C ALA A 170 5.93 -11.25 -24.42
N GLN A 171 6.33 -10.74 -25.58
CA GLN A 171 7.08 -9.49 -25.72
C GLN A 171 6.35 -8.54 -26.67
N SER A 172 6.11 -7.32 -26.21
CA SER A 172 5.42 -6.30 -26.99
C SER A 172 6.13 -4.95 -26.91
N GLY A 173 6.04 -4.20 -28.00
CA GLY A 173 6.37 -2.78 -28.00
C GLY A 173 5.37 -2.02 -27.14
N GLY A 174 4.08 -2.32 -27.31
CA GLY A 174 2.98 -1.67 -26.60
C GLY A 174 2.46 -2.48 -25.42
N SER A 175 1.21 -2.26 -25.06
CA SER A 175 0.54 -2.91 -23.93
C SER A 175 0.22 -4.39 -24.21
N GLN A 176 0.18 -5.18 -23.14
CA GLN A 176 -0.29 -6.57 -23.15
C GLN A 176 -1.60 -6.69 -22.38
N ARG A 177 -2.57 -7.39 -22.95
CA ARG A 177 -3.83 -7.73 -22.31
C ARG A 177 -4.12 -9.21 -22.48
N PHE A 178 -4.25 -9.92 -21.37
CA PHE A 178 -4.65 -11.32 -21.34
C PHE A 178 -5.87 -11.48 -20.45
N ILE A 179 -6.93 -12.05 -21.01
CA ILE A 179 -8.15 -12.42 -20.28
C ILE A 179 -8.35 -13.91 -20.45
N ALA A 180 -8.51 -14.64 -19.35
CA ALA A 180 -8.90 -16.03 -19.34
C ALA A 180 -10.19 -16.19 -18.53
N ASP A 181 -11.13 -17.03 -18.99
CA ASP A 181 -12.27 -17.41 -18.15
C ASP A 181 -11.82 -18.25 -16.96
N GLY A 182 -10.91 -19.20 -17.19
CA GLY A 182 -10.25 -20.00 -16.14
C GLY A 182 -8.91 -19.43 -15.71
N ASP A 183 -8.03 -20.30 -15.19
CA ASP A 183 -6.68 -19.89 -14.75
C ASP A 183 -5.88 -19.22 -15.88
N LEU A 184 -5.17 -18.16 -15.50
CA LEU A 184 -4.19 -17.46 -16.32
C LEU A 184 -2.80 -17.70 -15.72
N ALA A 185 -2.01 -18.52 -16.40
CA ALA A 185 -0.63 -18.81 -16.06
C ALA A 185 0.34 -18.02 -16.96
N PHE A 186 1.47 -17.57 -16.43
CA PHE A 186 2.54 -16.96 -17.24
C PHE A 186 3.94 -17.24 -16.70
N VAL A 187 4.96 -17.25 -17.57
CA VAL A 187 6.36 -17.38 -17.18
C VAL A 187 7.10 -16.05 -17.29
N ASP A 188 7.03 -15.38 -18.45
CA ASP A 188 7.71 -14.11 -18.70
C ASP A 188 6.89 -13.19 -19.63
N LEU A 189 6.59 -11.99 -19.14
CA LEU A 189 5.84 -10.95 -19.86
C LEU A 189 6.64 -9.64 -19.87
N GLN A 190 6.83 -9.03 -21.04
CA GLN A 190 7.67 -7.84 -21.19
C GLN A 190 7.07 -6.82 -22.16
N THR A 191 7.00 -5.57 -21.73
CA THR A 191 6.63 -4.42 -22.58
C THR A 191 7.74 -3.38 -22.62
N THR A 192 7.84 -2.60 -23.69
CA THR A 192 8.85 -1.52 -23.82
C THR A 192 8.27 -0.11 -23.92
N GLY A 193 6.96 0.02 -24.08
CA GLY A 193 6.31 1.27 -24.46
C GLY A 193 6.54 1.66 -25.93
N ILE A 194 5.56 2.31 -26.53
CA ILE A 194 5.61 2.93 -27.86
C ILE A 194 5.40 4.44 -27.69
N PRO A 195 6.40 5.26 -28.06
CA PRO A 195 6.26 6.71 -27.97
C PRO A 195 5.23 7.23 -28.98
N ALA A 196 4.64 8.39 -28.68
CA ALA A 196 3.64 9.05 -29.52
C ALA A 196 4.19 9.63 -30.84
N VAL A 197 4.80 8.83 -31.74
CA VAL A 197 5.28 9.31 -33.06
C VAL A 197 5.30 8.20 -34.13
N PRO A 198 4.49 8.28 -35.21
CA PRO A 198 3.20 8.96 -35.31
C PRO A 198 2.09 8.07 -34.73
N GLY A 199 1.41 8.51 -33.68
CA GLY A 199 0.32 7.74 -33.07
C GLY A 199 0.02 8.17 -31.63
N PRO A 200 -1.02 7.60 -31.00
CA PRO A 200 -1.18 7.71 -29.56
C PRO A 200 0.00 7.03 -28.85
N GLU A 201 0.39 7.58 -27.70
CA GLU A 201 1.30 6.91 -26.79
C GLU A 201 0.67 5.59 -26.32
N ASP A 202 1.47 4.53 -26.33
CA ASP A 202 1.16 3.30 -25.60
C ASP A 202 2.27 3.12 -24.57
N VAL A 203 1.96 3.31 -23.30
CA VAL A 203 2.97 3.28 -22.24
C VAL A 203 3.55 1.88 -22.00
N GLY A 204 2.95 0.83 -22.58
CA GLY A 204 3.35 -0.55 -22.36
C GLY A 204 2.82 -1.09 -21.04
N ASP A 205 1.51 -1.03 -20.82
CA ASP A 205 0.89 -1.61 -19.65
C ASP A 205 0.78 -3.15 -19.76
N ILE A 206 0.66 -3.85 -18.63
CA ILE A 206 0.30 -5.27 -18.58
C ILE A 206 -1.02 -5.42 -17.83
N THR A 207 -2.02 -6.03 -18.47
CA THR A 207 -3.30 -6.36 -17.84
C THR A 207 -3.55 -7.86 -17.89
N LEU A 208 -3.61 -8.50 -16.73
CA LEU A 208 -3.93 -9.92 -16.59
C LEU A 208 -5.25 -10.06 -15.83
N THR A 209 -6.20 -10.77 -16.42
CA THR A 209 -7.50 -11.02 -15.81
C THR A 209 -7.87 -12.48 -15.96
N SER A 210 -8.07 -13.13 -14.82
CA SER A 210 -8.77 -14.40 -14.75
C SER A 210 -10.17 -14.15 -14.18
N VAL A 211 -11.22 -14.57 -14.89
CA VAL A 211 -12.62 -14.26 -14.53
C VAL A 211 -13.13 -15.19 -13.43
N HIS A 212 -12.85 -16.49 -13.54
CA HIS A 212 -13.31 -17.55 -12.63
C HIS A 212 -12.17 -18.49 -12.20
N GLY A 213 -10.95 -17.96 -12.11
CA GLY A 213 -9.77 -18.72 -11.71
C GLY A 213 -8.65 -17.83 -11.18
N ASN A 214 -7.44 -18.35 -11.13
CA ASN A 214 -6.26 -17.69 -10.56
C ASN A 214 -5.41 -16.99 -11.61
N VAL A 215 -4.64 -15.99 -11.17
CA VAL A 215 -3.48 -15.47 -11.91
C VAL A 215 -2.23 -16.01 -11.25
N LEU A 216 -1.48 -16.85 -11.98
CA LEU A 216 -0.28 -17.54 -11.49
C LEU A 216 0.89 -17.21 -12.42
N GLY A 217 2.05 -16.81 -11.92
CA GLY A 217 3.17 -16.69 -12.84
C GLY A 217 4.55 -16.49 -12.28
N GLY A 218 5.50 -16.36 -13.21
CA GLY A 218 6.89 -16.06 -12.93
C GLY A 218 7.12 -14.56 -12.88
N ALA A 219 7.76 -14.04 -13.93
CA ALA A 219 8.18 -12.65 -13.99
C ALA A 219 7.31 -11.81 -14.94
N PHE A 220 7.11 -10.54 -14.60
CA PHE A 220 6.61 -9.53 -15.54
C PHE A 220 7.39 -8.22 -15.42
N ASN A 221 7.53 -7.54 -16.55
CA ASN A 221 8.13 -6.21 -16.66
C ASN A 221 7.25 -5.32 -17.54
N ALA A 222 6.46 -4.47 -16.90
CA ALA A 222 5.66 -3.45 -17.58
C ALA A 222 6.46 -2.14 -17.66
N HIS A 223 6.72 -1.64 -18.86
CA HIS A 223 7.21 -0.27 -19.04
C HIS A 223 6.22 0.77 -18.46
N GLY A 224 4.92 0.50 -18.55
CA GLY A 224 3.85 1.28 -17.95
C GLY A 224 3.47 0.74 -16.56
N SER A 225 2.16 0.54 -16.37
CA SER A 225 1.55 -0.02 -15.16
C SER A 225 1.23 -1.51 -15.32
N ALA A 226 0.97 -2.19 -14.21
CA ALA A 226 0.44 -3.55 -14.22
C ALA A 226 -0.87 -3.66 -13.43
N TRP A 227 -1.85 -4.38 -13.99
CA TRP A 227 -3.11 -4.75 -13.34
C TRP A 227 -3.29 -6.27 -13.38
N LEU A 228 -3.30 -6.91 -12.21
CA LEU A 228 -3.51 -8.35 -12.07
C LEU A 228 -4.79 -8.59 -11.25
N SER A 229 -5.70 -9.38 -11.80
CA SER A 229 -6.99 -9.69 -11.18
C SER A 229 -7.36 -11.17 -11.35
N GLY A 230 -7.71 -11.83 -10.25
CA GLY A 230 -8.18 -13.22 -10.25
C GLY A 230 -8.66 -13.67 -8.86
N ASP A 231 -8.95 -14.94 -8.68
CA ASP A 231 -9.34 -15.48 -7.38
C ASP A 231 -8.18 -15.46 -6.39
N VAL A 232 -7.00 -15.85 -6.86
CA VAL A 232 -5.68 -15.69 -6.23
C VAL A 232 -4.79 -14.98 -7.22
N VAL A 233 -3.88 -14.13 -6.73
CA VAL A 233 -2.80 -13.55 -7.54
C VAL A 233 -1.47 -14.01 -6.95
N THR A 234 -0.67 -14.76 -7.72
CA THR A 234 0.65 -15.24 -7.29
C THR A 234 1.67 -15.02 -8.38
N PHE A 235 2.80 -14.39 -8.05
CA PHE A 235 3.91 -14.27 -8.98
C PHE A 235 5.28 -14.22 -8.28
N ASP A 236 6.35 -14.51 -9.03
CA ASP A 236 7.71 -14.41 -8.52
C ASP A 236 8.17 -12.94 -8.45
N THR A 237 8.30 -12.28 -9.59
CA THR A 237 8.88 -10.93 -9.69
C THR A 237 8.06 -10.02 -10.60
N GLY A 238 7.76 -8.82 -10.12
CA GLY A 238 7.04 -7.78 -10.87
C GLY A 238 7.84 -6.49 -10.92
N THR A 239 7.98 -5.90 -12.10
CA THR A 239 8.49 -4.54 -12.27
C THR A 239 7.51 -3.71 -13.09
N THR A 240 7.24 -2.49 -12.65
CA THR A 240 6.43 -1.52 -13.41
C THR A 240 7.15 -0.17 -13.49
N GLY A 241 7.06 0.52 -14.61
CA GLY A 241 7.55 1.90 -14.73
C GLY A 241 6.64 2.92 -14.04
N LEU A 242 5.36 2.57 -13.86
CA LEU A 242 4.34 3.38 -13.19
C LEU A 242 3.76 2.63 -11.98
N ASP A 243 2.46 2.33 -12.02
CA ASP A 243 1.73 1.78 -10.88
C ASP A 243 1.61 0.25 -10.97
N ALA A 244 1.42 -0.41 -9.84
CA ALA A 244 1.06 -1.82 -9.77
C ALA A 244 -0.23 -1.97 -8.97
N THR A 245 -1.25 -2.61 -9.57
CA THR A 245 -2.53 -2.89 -8.94
C THR A 245 -2.78 -4.39 -8.93
N LEU A 246 -2.86 -4.96 -7.73
CA LEU A 246 -3.07 -6.39 -7.52
C LEU A 246 -4.40 -6.58 -6.77
N THR A 247 -5.31 -7.34 -7.36
CA THR A 247 -6.61 -7.63 -6.77
C THR A 247 -6.85 -9.13 -6.78
N SER A 248 -6.99 -9.70 -5.60
CA SER A 248 -7.51 -11.06 -5.44
C SER A 248 -8.92 -11.01 -4.89
N GLY A 249 -9.80 -11.85 -5.43
CA GLY A 249 -11.20 -11.94 -5.00
C GLY A 249 -11.32 -12.69 -3.67
N PRO A 250 -11.66 -14.00 -3.68
CA PRO A 250 -11.76 -14.82 -2.47
C PRO A 250 -10.41 -15.18 -1.83
N GLY A 251 -9.32 -15.16 -2.58
CA GLY A 251 -8.01 -15.66 -2.17
C GLY A 251 -7.01 -14.57 -1.80
N ALA A 252 -5.74 -14.97 -1.66
CA ALA A 252 -4.65 -14.09 -1.27
C ALA A 252 -3.89 -13.51 -2.47
N VAL A 253 -3.09 -12.48 -2.20
CA VAL A 253 -2.00 -12.03 -3.07
C VAL A 253 -0.67 -12.55 -2.53
N ASN A 254 0.09 -13.27 -3.36
CA ASN A 254 1.42 -13.81 -3.02
C ASN A 254 2.50 -13.24 -3.95
N ILE A 255 3.46 -12.51 -3.39
CA ILE A 255 4.62 -11.95 -4.11
C ILE A 255 5.85 -12.73 -3.63
N LEU A 256 6.23 -13.77 -4.37
CA LEU A 256 7.20 -14.76 -3.90
C LEU A 256 8.64 -14.25 -3.87
N THR A 257 8.96 -13.16 -4.58
CA THR A 257 10.29 -12.56 -4.55
C THR A 257 10.21 -11.05 -4.42
N SER A 258 9.65 -10.34 -5.40
CA SER A 258 9.57 -8.89 -5.31
C SER A 258 8.54 -8.24 -6.22
N LEU A 259 8.05 -7.08 -5.78
CA LEU A 259 7.34 -6.11 -6.60
C LEU A 259 8.08 -4.77 -6.54
N ASN A 260 8.52 -4.25 -7.67
CA ASN A 260 9.08 -2.92 -7.80
C ASN A 260 8.18 -2.06 -8.68
N ALA A 261 7.38 -1.21 -8.03
CA ALA A 261 6.50 -0.26 -8.70
C ALA A 261 7.20 1.11 -8.82
N GLY A 262 7.33 1.63 -10.04
CA GLY A 262 7.96 2.93 -10.29
C GLY A 262 7.27 4.08 -9.57
N ARG A 263 5.98 3.94 -9.22
CA ARG A 263 5.18 4.93 -8.50
C ARG A 263 4.41 4.31 -7.34
N ASP A 264 3.17 3.89 -7.55
CA ASP A 264 2.29 3.43 -6.49
C ASP A 264 2.05 1.91 -6.58
N ALA A 265 2.03 1.23 -5.43
CA ALA A 265 1.60 -0.17 -5.31
C ALA A 265 0.27 -0.22 -4.54
N TYR A 266 -0.77 -0.78 -5.16
CA TYR A 266 -2.10 -0.95 -4.58
C TYR A 266 -2.48 -2.43 -4.57
N ILE A 267 -2.68 -2.99 -3.39
CA ILE A 267 -2.89 -4.44 -3.20
C ILE A 267 -4.14 -4.68 -2.37
N THR A 268 -5.01 -5.57 -2.87
CA THR A 268 -6.21 -6.02 -2.17
C THR A 268 -6.35 -7.53 -2.22
N GLY A 269 -6.73 -8.14 -1.09
CA GLY A 269 -6.91 -9.60 -1.02
C GLY A 269 -7.40 -10.13 0.32
N ASN A 270 -7.62 -11.44 0.37
CA ASN A 270 -7.87 -12.20 1.59
C ASN A 270 -6.57 -12.83 2.10
N GLY A 271 -5.68 -11.95 2.56
CA GLY A 271 -4.28 -12.28 2.81
C GLY A 271 -3.37 -11.60 1.78
N VAL A 272 -2.27 -11.03 2.26
CA VAL A 272 -1.20 -10.49 1.42
C VAL A 272 0.14 -10.96 1.99
N PHE A 273 0.87 -11.73 1.18
CA PHE A 273 2.14 -12.35 1.56
C PHE A 273 3.22 -11.91 0.57
N PHE A 274 4.32 -11.37 1.06
CA PHE A 274 5.38 -10.87 0.19
C PHE A 274 6.78 -11.00 0.78
N ASP A 275 7.76 -11.28 -0.07
CA ASP A 275 9.16 -11.08 0.31
C ASP A 275 9.47 -9.58 0.29
N THR A 276 9.37 -8.93 -0.88
CA THR A 276 9.70 -7.49 -1.01
C THR A 276 8.67 -6.71 -1.81
N ILE A 277 8.30 -5.53 -1.30
CA ILE A 277 7.57 -4.50 -2.05
C ILE A 277 8.39 -3.21 -1.99
N ILE A 278 8.66 -2.61 -3.15
CA ILE A 278 9.26 -1.29 -3.28
C ILE A 278 8.34 -0.46 -4.17
N ALA A 279 7.86 0.67 -3.65
CA ALA A 279 7.07 1.64 -4.39
C ALA A 279 7.79 3.00 -4.43
N GLY A 280 7.97 3.56 -5.63
CA GLY A 280 8.62 4.86 -5.81
C GLY A 280 7.92 6.00 -5.06
N ARG A 281 6.63 5.84 -4.71
CA ARG A 281 5.83 6.84 -4.00
C ARG A 281 4.98 6.23 -2.88
N ASN A 282 3.90 5.53 -3.15
CA ASN A 282 3.05 4.97 -2.09
C ASN A 282 2.90 3.45 -2.19
N SER A 283 2.89 2.77 -1.04
CA SER A 283 2.43 1.39 -0.92
C SER A 283 1.14 1.37 -0.11
N THR A 284 0.11 0.70 -0.62
CA THR A 284 -1.20 0.60 0.02
C THR A 284 -1.73 -0.82 -0.07
N ILE A 285 -1.91 -1.45 1.09
CA ILE A 285 -2.38 -2.82 1.22
C ILE A 285 -3.64 -2.85 2.08
N TYR A 286 -4.75 -3.31 1.48
CA TYR A 286 -5.98 -3.64 2.21
C TYR A 286 -6.21 -5.15 2.16
N SER A 287 -5.98 -5.83 3.29
CA SER A 287 -6.19 -7.26 3.41
C SER A 287 -7.39 -7.55 4.30
N THR A 288 -8.33 -8.36 3.85
CA THR A 288 -9.40 -8.89 4.71
C THR A 288 -8.89 -9.97 5.67
N GLY A 289 -7.67 -10.48 5.45
CA GLY A 289 -6.96 -11.40 6.34
C GLY A 289 -5.65 -10.77 6.83
N ASP A 290 -4.59 -11.57 6.86
CA ASP A 290 -3.26 -11.17 7.34
C ASP A 290 -2.48 -10.36 6.29
N ILE A 291 -1.49 -9.60 6.77
CA ILE A 291 -0.42 -8.99 5.96
C ILE A 291 0.90 -9.46 6.56
N ILE A 292 1.67 -10.26 5.81
CA ILE A 292 2.94 -10.81 6.26
C ILE A 292 4.02 -10.56 5.20
N GLY A 293 5.17 -10.03 5.60
CA GLY A 293 6.28 -9.89 4.67
C GLY A 293 7.65 -9.54 5.24
N GLU A 294 8.67 -9.54 4.38
CA GLU A 294 10.05 -9.27 4.80
C GLU A 294 10.41 -7.78 4.71
N LEU A 295 10.23 -7.14 3.55
CA LEU A 295 10.56 -5.73 3.32
C LEU A 295 9.44 -5.01 2.57
N GLU A 296 9.03 -3.87 3.10
CA GLU A 296 8.17 -2.92 2.40
C GLU A 296 8.75 -1.51 2.45
N GLU A 297 8.95 -0.91 1.28
CA GLU A 297 9.50 0.44 1.14
C GLU A 297 8.63 1.29 0.23
N ALA A 298 8.32 2.52 0.67
CA ALA A 298 7.61 3.51 -0.11
C ALA A 298 8.28 4.88 0.01
N GLY A 299 8.42 5.61 -1.10
CA GLY A 299 9.06 6.93 -1.10
C GLY A 299 8.34 7.98 -0.22
N GLU A 300 7.01 7.90 -0.11
CA GLU A 300 6.16 8.85 0.62
C GLU A 300 5.29 8.19 1.68
N THR A 301 4.38 7.28 1.32
CA THR A 301 3.38 6.75 2.27
C THR A 301 3.24 5.23 2.18
N LEU A 302 3.20 4.59 3.34
CA LEU A 302 2.86 3.18 3.49
C LEU A 302 1.57 3.08 4.30
N ILE A 303 0.54 2.43 3.74
CA ILE A 303 -0.75 2.20 4.40
C ILE A 303 -1.05 0.71 4.37
N ASN A 304 -1.04 0.06 5.53
CA ASN A 304 -1.37 -1.36 5.65
C ASN A 304 -2.54 -1.55 6.61
N ILE A 305 -3.60 -2.20 6.13
CA ILE A 305 -4.75 -2.57 6.96
C ILE A 305 -5.01 -4.07 6.85
N ALA A 306 -4.70 -4.81 7.91
CA ALA A 306 -5.01 -6.23 8.07
C ALA A 306 -6.36 -6.42 8.80
N GLY A 307 -7.16 -7.39 8.34
CA GLY A 307 -8.54 -7.57 8.81
C GLY A 307 -9.47 -6.43 8.38
N PHE A 308 -9.27 -5.87 7.19
CA PHE A 308 -10.08 -4.80 6.63
C PHE A 308 -11.54 -5.23 6.46
N GLY A 309 -12.49 -4.39 6.91
CA GLY A 309 -13.93 -4.64 6.81
C GLY A 309 -14.55 -5.27 8.05
N ASP A 310 -15.87 -5.13 8.18
CA ASP A 310 -16.60 -5.60 9.37
C ASP A 310 -16.56 -7.12 9.50
N GLY A 311 -16.24 -7.60 10.70
CA GLY A 311 -16.19 -9.03 11.03
C GLY A 311 -14.93 -9.76 10.56
N ASN A 312 -14.02 -9.06 9.86
CA ASN A 312 -12.75 -9.61 9.44
C ASN A 312 -11.68 -9.50 10.54
N SER A 313 -10.71 -10.41 10.51
CA SER A 313 -9.59 -10.44 11.45
C SER A 313 -8.28 -10.60 10.70
N GLY A 314 -7.23 -9.90 11.13
CA GLY A 314 -5.92 -10.00 10.52
C GLY A 314 -4.82 -9.53 11.44
N ILE A 315 -3.66 -10.15 11.29
CA ILE A 315 -2.39 -9.76 11.90
C ILE A 315 -1.57 -9.01 10.84
N LEU A 316 -0.78 -8.05 11.30
CA LEU A 316 0.21 -7.36 10.50
C LEU A 316 1.60 -7.69 11.08
N ASP A 317 2.41 -8.41 10.30
CA ASP A 317 3.77 -8.83 10.64
C ASP A 317 4.71 -8.60 9.44
N VAL A 318 5.36 -7.43 9.44
CA VAL A 318 6.35 -7.06 8.42
C VAL A 318 7.68 -6.78 9.10
N LYS A 319 8.75 -7.44 8.65
CA LYS A 319 10.05 -7.37 9.33
C LYS A 319 10.74 -6.02 9.18
N VAL A 320 10.62 -5.37 8.03
CA VAL A 320 11.21 -4.04 7.78
C VAL A 320 10.24 -3.19 6.98
N MET A 321 9.92 -2.01 7.49
CA MET A 321 9.09 -1.01 6.81
C MET A 321 9.80 0.34 6.74
N ARG A 322 9.78 0.96 5.56
CA ARG A 322 10.41 2.26 5.32
C ARG A 322 9.50 3.19 4.54
N ALA A 323 9.17 4.34 5.12
CA ALA A 323 8.51 5.42 4.40
C ALA A 323 8.61 6.75 5.15
N LYS A 324 8.30 7.85 4.47
CA LYS A 324 8.16 9.14 5.15
C LYS A 324 6.94 9.17 6.08
N ASN A 325 5.84 8.55 5.66
CA ASN A 325 4.61 8.42 6.44
C ASN A 325 4.19 6.96 6.49
N ILE A 326 3.89 6.46 7.69
CA ILE A 326 3.49 5.06 7.90
C ILE A 326 2.17 5.03 8.68
N GLU A 327 1.17 4.38 8.12
CA GLU A 327 -0.10 4.07 8.77
C GLU A 327 -0.36 2.57 8.75
N LEU A 328 -0.37 1.97 9.94
CA LEU A 328 -0.54 0.55 10.14
C LEU A 328 -1.78 0.29 10.99
N GLN A 329 -2.62 -0.63 10.52
CA GLN A 329 -3.78 -1.11 11.25
C GLN A 329 -3.90 -2.62 11.20
N ALA A 330 -4.17 -3.22 12.35
CA ALA A 330 -4.60 -4.62 12.49
C ALA A 330 -5.80 -4.67 13.44
N THR A 331 -6.71 -5.62 13.25
CA THR A 331 -7.88 -5.79 14.13
C THR A 331 -7.51 -6.45 15.47
N GLY A 332 -6.49 -7.31 15.48
CA GLY A 332 -5.98 -7.96 16.69
C GLY A 332 -4.63 -7.38 17.10
N THR A 333 -3.56 -8.02 16.62
CA THR A 333 -2.18 -7.69 16.99
C THR A 333 -1.45 -7.04 15.82
N LEU A 334 -0.75 -5.96 16.11
CA LEU A 334 0.30 -5.38 15.27
C LEU A 334 1.62 -5.70 15.94
N ASP A 335 2.40 -6.61 15.34
CA ASP A 335 3.72 -7.01 15.81
C ASP A 335 4.69 -6.83 14.65
N VAL A 336 5.47 -5.76 14.71
CA VAL A 336 6.28 -5.29 13.57
C VAL A 336 7.74 -5.28 13.95
N GLY A 337 8.59 -5.55 12.96
CA GLY A 337 10.04 -5.51 13.14
C GLY A 337 10.58 -4.09 13.18
N VAL A 338 11.48 -3.79 12.24
CA VAL A 338 12.12 -2.48 12.11
C VAL A 338 11.21 -1.53 11.35
N ILE A 339 11.01 -0.33 11.91
CA ILE A 339 10.33 0.78 11.24
C ILE A 339 11.32 1.93 11.08
N GLU A 340 11.58 2.34 9.85
CA GLU A 340 12.28 3.59 9.54
C GLU A 340 11.27 4.60 8.98
N VAL A 341 10.98 5.65 9.77
CA VAL A 341 9.92 6.61 9.46
C VAL A 341 10.44 8.04 9.40
N GLY A 342 9.98 8.82 8.42
CA GLY A 342 10.42 10.21 8.27
C GLY A 342 9.70 11.22 9.16
N GLN A 343 8.36 11.22 9.13
CA GLN A 343 7.54 12.32 9.65
C GLN A 343 6.33 11.88 10.48
N ASN A 344 5.57 10.90 10.00
CA ASN A 344 4.31 10.51 10.62
C ASN A 344 4.24 9.00 10.80
N LEU A 345 3.99 8.56 12.03
CA LEU A 345 3.78 7.16 12.39
C LEU A 345 2.41 7.01 13.06
N THR A 346 1.54 6.20 12.47
CA THR A 346 0.23 5.86 13.03
C THR A 346 0.13 4.35 13.20
N LEU A 347 -0.05 3.90 14.45
CA LEU A 347 -0.20 2.49 14.80
C LEU A 347 -1.58 2.25 15.41
N ARG A 348 -2.35 1.33 14.83
CA ARG A 348 -3.72 1.02 15.25
C ARG A 348 -3.93 -0.49 15.43
N ALA A 349 -4.04 -0.96 16.67
CA ALA A 349 -4.37 -2.36 16.96
C ALA A 349 -4.85 -2.53 18.40
N ASP A 350 -5.45 -3.67 18.77
CA ASP A 350 -5.76 -3.94 20.17
C ASP A 350 -4.47 -4.15 20.99
N ILE A 351 -3.49 -4.81 20.38
CA ILE A 351 -2.13 -5.00 20.91
C ILE A 351 -1.12 -4.45 19.89
N ILE A 352 -0.32 -3.47 20.31
CA ILE A 352 0.73 -2.84 19.51
C ILE A 352 2.09 -3.22 20.07
N ARG A 353 2.97 -3.78 19.24
CA ARG A 353 4.39 -3.99 19.53
C ARG A 353 5.25 -3.44 18.40
N ALA A 354 6.01 -2.38 18.68
CA ALA A 354 6.93 -1.76 17.73
C ALA A 354 8.21 -1.38 18.48
N LEU A 355 9.12 -2.36 18.61
CA LEU A 355 10.28 -2.28 19.50
C LEU A 355 11.52 -1.69 18.86
N ASP A 356 11.48 -1.40 17.55
CA ASP A 356 12.59 -0.83 16.79
C ASP A 356 12.06 0.20 15.78
N VAL A 357 11.67 1.37 16.29
CA VAL A 357 11.25 2.51 15.47
C VAL A 357 12.36 3.54 15.45
N THR A 358 12.85 3.90 14.26
CA THR A 358 13.87 4.94 14.07
C THR A 358 13.35 6.04 13.15
N GLN A 359 13.56 7.29 13.55
CA GLN A 359 13.28 8.44 12.70
C GLN A 359 14.40 8.63 11.66
N VAL A 360 14.08 8.53 10.36
CA VAL A 360 15.04 8.64 9.26
C VAL A 360 14.54 9.64 8.20
N PRO A 361 15.24 10.79 7.99
CA PRO A 361 16.34 11.31 8.80
C PRO A 361 15.86 11.79 10.16
N SER A 362 16.77 11.89 11.13
CA SER A 362 16.48 12.17 12.53
C SER A 362 16.11 13.63 12.87
N GLY A 363 15.62 14.43 11.91
CA GLY A 363 15.27 15.83 12.13
C GLY A 363 15.31 16.69 10.87
N PRO A 364 14.98 18.00 10.97
CA PRO A 364 14.96 18.81 12.19
C PRO A 364 13.67 18.74 13.01
N ASP A 365 12.58 18.22 12.45
CA ASP A 365 11.26 18.25 13.09
C ASP A 365 11.01 16.99 13.96
N PRO A 366 10.25 17.11 15.06
CA PRO A 366 9.81 15.96 15.85
C PRO A 366 9.01 14.94 15.03
N LEU A 367 9.10 13.66 15.41
CA LEU A 367 8.27 12.61 14.85
C LEU A 367 6.84 12.71 15.39
N ASN A 368 5.84 12.73 14.50
CA ASN A 368 4.44 12.62 14.90
C ASN A 368 4.05 11.16 15.09
N VAL A 369 3.55 10.82 16.27
CA VAL A 369 3.19 9.44 16.64
C VAL A 369 1.76 9.37 17.13
N THR A 370 0.92 8.58 16.46
CA THR A 370 -0.45 8.28 16.90
C THR A 370 -0.55 6.81 17.30
N LEU A 371 -1.04 6.55 18.52
CA LEU A 371 -1.31 5.20 19.01
C LEU A 371 -2.78 5.08 19.41
N SER A 372 -3.48 4.09 18.87
CA SER A 372 -4.89 3.84 19.20
C SER A 372 -5.28 2.38 18.93
N GLY A 373 -6.49 1.99 19.32
CA GLY A 373 -7.14 0.76 18.86
C GLY A 373 -7.55 0.83 17.38
N PRO A 374 -8.01 -0.30 16.82
CA PRO A 374 -8.51 -0.35 15.44
C PRO A 374 -9.60 0.71 15.22
N ASN A 375 -9.56 1.40 14.07
CA ASN A 375 -10.50 2.47 13.71
C ASN A 375 -10.56 3.63 14.73
N GLY A 376 -9.49 3.85 15.50
CA GLY A 376 -9.37 4.95 16.47
C GLY A 376 -10.01 4.67 17.83
N THR A 377 -10.44 3.43 18.09
CA THR A 377 -10.90 2.98 19.41
C THR A 377 -9.75 2.94 20.44
N ALA A 378 -9.98 2.46 21.65
CA ALA A 378 -8.93 2.31 22.65
C ALA A 378 -8.18 0.99 22.45
N ALA A 379 -6.85 1.00 22.39
CA ALA A 379 -6.04 -0.23 22.40
C ALA A 379 -5.90 -0.79 23.83
N THR A 380 -5.83 -2.11 23.98
CA THR A 380 -5.58 -2.73 25.30
C THR A 380 -4.11 -2.60 25.72
N PHE A 381 -3.16 -2.65 24.78
CA PHE A 381 -1.74 -2.61 25.10
C PHE A 381 -0.91 -1.99 23.97
N ALA A 382 0.08 -1.17 24.32
CA ALA A 382 1.14 -0.73 23.41
C ALA A 382 2.52 -0.77 24.07
N GLU A 383 3.47 -1.43 23.42
CA GLU A 383 4.90 -1.37 23.77
C GLU A 383 5.68 -0.84 22.57
N VAL A 384 6.30 0.32 22.75
CA VAL A 384 6.95 1.05 21.65
C VAL A 384 8.30 1.60 22.10
N ASN A 385 9.34 1.37 21.29
CA ASN A 385 10.64 2.00 21.46
C ASN A 385 10.96 2.86 20.24
N ILE A 386 11.20 4.16 20.47
CA ILE A 386 11.35 5.15 19.40
C ILE A 386 12.67 5.90 19.52
N ASP A 387 13.56 5.71 18.55
CA ASP A 387 14.72 6.56 18.34
C ASP A 387 14.35 7.78 17.47
N ALA A 388 14.03 8.90 18.12
CA ALA A 388 13.62 10.15 17.48
C ALA A 388 14.26 11.34 18.21
N PRO A 389 15.56 11.60 18.02
CA PRO A 389 16.29 12.59 18.82
C PRO A 389 15.81 14.04 18.59
N ALA A 390 15.15 14.34 17.46
CA ALA A 390 14.50 15.64 17.23
C ALA A 390 13.24 15.86 18.09
N GLY A 391 12.72 14.83 18.74
CA GLY A 391 11.56 14.90 19.62
C GLY A 391 10.40 14.03 19.12
N ILE A 392 9.39 13.89 19.99
CA ILE A 392 8.14 13.20 19.68
C ILE A 392 6.96 14.14 19.96
N VAL A 393 6.03 14.21 19.02
CA VAL A 393 4.71 14.80 19.24
C VAL A 393 3.68 13.68 19.09
N MET A 394 2.80 13.53 20.07
CA MET A 394 1.71 12.57 20.04
C MET A 394 0.37 13.30 19.93
N PRO A 395 -0.19 13.45 18.72
CA PRO A 395 -1.51 14.03 18.53
C PRO A 395 -2.59 13.25 19.28
N LEU A 396 -2.45 11.92 19.34
CA LEU A 396 -3.36 11.03 20.05
C LEU A 396 -2.59 9.84 20.65
N LEU A 397 -2.79 9.63 21.95
CA LEU A 397 -2.47 8.40 22.65
C LEU A 397 -3.77 7.87 23.25
N HIS A 398 -4.31 6.77 22.72
CA HIS A 398 -5.55 6.16 23.20
C HIS A 398 -5.36 4.66 23.48
N VAL A 399 -4.73 4.37 24.62
CA VAL A 399 -4.24 3.03 24.95
C VAL A 399 -4.38 2.80 26.46
N SER A 400 -4.89 1.64 26.86
CA SER A 400 -5.10 1.26 28.26
C SER A 400 -3.80 1.07 29.03
N GLU A 401 -2.84 0.37 28.44
CA GLU A 401 -1.51 0.17 29.01
C GLU A 401 -0.45 0.53 27.97
N THR A 402 0.36 1.55 28.27
CA THR A 402 1.44 1.98 27.36
C THR A 402 2.80 1.88 28.04
N LEU A 403 3.74 1.23 27.36
CA LEU A 403 5.16 1.25 27.66
C LEU A 403 5.86 1.97 26.49
N LEU A 404 6.37 3.18 26.74
CA LEU A 404 7.03 4.00 25.73
C LEU A 404 8.46 4.32 26.17
N THR A 405 9.44 3.83 25.42
CA THR A 405 10.86 4.21 25.60
C THR A 405 11.30 5.04 24.41
N THR A 406 12.05 6.12 24.65
CA THR A 406 12.54 6.96 23.56
C THR A 406 13.90 7.59 23.84
N THR A 407 14.64 7.91 22.77
CA THR A 407 15.84 8.76 22.80
C THR A 407 15.51 10.26 22.81
N ALA A 408 14.25 10.63 22.57
CA ALA A 408 13.80 12.02 22.57
C ALA A 408 13.87 12.66 23.97
N GLU A 409 14.51 13.83 24.08
CA GLU A 409 14.42 14.68 25.28
C GLU A 409 13.12 15.51 25.30
N PHE A 410 12.54 15.75 24.13
CA PHE A 410 11.28 16.46 23.96
C PHE A 410 10.15 15.49 23.61
N VAL A 411 9.11 15.42 24.45
CA VAL A 411 7.90 14.62 24.19
C VAL A 411 6.67 15.45 24.49
N ASN A 412 5.75 15.58 23.53
CA ASN A 412 4.53 16.36 23.68
C ASN A 412 3.28 15.55 23.32
N ILE A 413 2.52 15.13 24.34
CA ILE A 413 1.22 14.46 24.20
C ILE A 413 0.12 15.52 24.23
N LEU A 414 -0.56 15.69 23.10
CA LEU A 414 -1.62 16.69 22.93
C LEU A 414 -2.99 16.18 23.39
N ASN A 415 -3.24 14.87 23.25
CA ASN A 415 -4.46 14.23 23.69
C ASN A 415 -4.17 12.79 24.15
N GLY A 416 -3.94 12.63 25.46
CA GLY A 416 -3.72 11.33 26.09
C GLY A 416 -4.98 10.82 26.77
N ILE A 417 -5.36 9.58 26.48
CA ILE A 417 -6.51 8.88 27.06
C ILE A 417 -6.04 7.48 27.44
N VAL A 418 -6.09 7.16 28.74
CA VAL A 418 -5.57 5.91 29.30
C VAL A 418 -6.70 5.16 30.00
N PRO A 419 -7.67 4.59 29.26
CA PRO A 419 -8.85 4.00 29.86
C PRO A 419 -8.49 2.72 30.62
N ILE A 420 -9.22 2.41 31.68
CA ILE A 420 -9.10 1.11 32.36
C ILE A 420 -9.89 0.07 31.55
N GLN A 421 -9.23 -0.60 30.61
CA GLN A 421 -9.81 -1.71 29.84
C GLN A 421 -8.88 -2.92 29.75
N GLY A 422 -9.47 -4.10 29.53
CA GLY A 422 -8.76 -5.38 29.50
C GLY A 422 -8.52 -5.98 30.88
N GLY A 423 -7.77 -7.09 30.92
CA GLY A 423 -7.50 -7.85 32.14
C GLY A 423 -6.20 -7.49 32.86
N SER A 424 -5.41 -6.55 32.32
CA SER A 424 -4.10 -6.23 32.89
C SER A 424 -4.23 -5.51 34.24
N PRO A 425 -3.42 -5.87 35.25
CA PRO A 425 -3.33 -5.10 36.50
C PRO A 425 -2.76 -3.68 36.27
N ARG A 426 -2.18 -3.43 35.10
CA ARG A 426 -1.64 -2.14 34.65
C ARG A 426 -2.54 -1.41 33.65
N ALA A 427 -3.74 -1.93 33.38
CA ALA A 427 -4.75 -1.19 32.62
C ALA A 427 -5.03 0.17 33.27
N GLY A 428 -5.09 1.23 32.46
CA GLY A 428 -5.15 2.63 32.90
C GLY A 428 -3.78 3.24 33.22
N THR A 429 -2.68 2.79 32.60
CA THR A 429 -1.34 3.34 32.88
C THR A 429 -0.51 3.68 31.64
N LEU A 430 0.35 4.69 31.76
CA LEU A 430 1.42 5.01 30.81
C LEU A 430 2.75 5.06 31.57
N LEU A 431 3.75 4.34 31.08
CA LEU A 431 5.14 4.47 31.51
C LEU A 431 5.97 5.02 30.35
N LEU A 432 6.39 6.28 30.46
CA LEU A 432 7.23 6.97 29.48
C LEU A 432 8.66 7.10 30.02
N ARG A 433 9.64 6.61 29.26
CA ARG A 433 11.07 6.69 29.57
C ARG A 433 11.80 7.50 28.50
N THR A 434 12.34 8.64 28.90
CA THR A 434 13.28 9.45 28.10
C THR A 434 14.70 9.30 28.66
N PRO A 435 15.75 9.83 27.99
CA PRO A 435 17.11 9.77 28.53
C PRO A 435 17.31 10.48 29.87
N LEU A 436 16.48 11.50 30.16
CA LEU A 436 16.62 12.36 31.33
C LEU A 436 15.55 12.14 32.40
N GLN A 437 14.42 11.52 32.05
CA GLN A 437 13.27 11.44 32.95
C GLN A 437 12.40 10.20 32.66
N THR A 438 11.89 9.57 33.71
CA THR A 438 10.83 8.56 33.64
C THR A 438 9.55 9.13 34.24
N VAL A 439 8.46 9.11 33.47
CA VAL A 439 7.13 9.57 33.87
C VAL A 439 6.19 8.37 33.94
N PHE A 440 5.49 8.23 35.07
CA PHE A 440 4.46 7.23 35.26
C PHE A 440 3.10 7.89 35.45
N VAL A 441 2.14 7.53 34.61
CA VAL A 441 0.76 8.00 34.69
C VAL A 441 -0.10 6.83 35.13
N ASP A 442 -0.96 7.06 36.12
CA ASP A 442 -1.85 6.05 36.67
C ASP A 442 -3.27 6.59 36.82
N ASP A 443 -4.24 5.91 36.22
CA ASP A 443 -5.65 6.26 36.35
C ASP A 443 -6.31 5.58 37.56
N ARG A 444 -5.64 4.61 38.18
CA ARG A 444 -6.24 3.75 39.21
C ARG A 444 -6.02 4.26 40.62
N SER A 445 -4.90 4.93 40.87
CA SER A 445 -4.50 5.30 42.21
C SER A 445 -3.71 6.60 42.26
N GLN A 446 -4.10 7.44 43.22
CA GLN A 446 -3.35 8.62 43.63
C GLN A 446 -2.16 8.27 44.56
N THR A 447 -2.04 7.03 45.02
CA THR A 447 -0.97 6.63 45.95
C THR A 447 0.38 6.58 45.21
N PRO A 448 1.44 7.22 45.76
CA PRO A 448 2.77 7.11 45.19
C PRO A 448 3.23 5.65 45.09
N LYS A 449 3.81 5.26 43.95
CA LYS A 449 4.28 3.89 43.70
C LYS A 449 5.79 3.85 43.53
N SER A 450 6.45 2.95 44.24
CA SER A 450 7.87 2.67 44.04
C SER A 450 8.16 1.78 42.81
N ASN A 451 7.12 1.18 42.23
CA ASN A 451 7.22 0.30 41.06
C ASN A 451 6.01 0.52 40.12
N PRO A 452 6.23 0.87 38.83
CA PRO A 452 7.54 1.10 38.20
C PRO A 452 8.26 2.32 38.80
N PRO A 453 9.61 2.32 38.84
CA PRO A 453 10.36 3.49 39.27
C PRO A 453 10.11 4.64 38.30
N SER A 454 9.81 5.83 38.83
CA SER A 454 9.52 7.03 38.06
C SER A 454 10.02 8.28 38.78
N ASN A 455 10.51 9.27 38.01
CA ASN A 455 10.86 10.58 38.54
C ASN A 455 9.62 11.44 38.80
N VAL A 456 8.59 11.28 37.97
CA VAL A 456 7.30 11.99 38.08
C VAL A 456 6.18 10.97 38.02
N GLN A 457 5.22 11.09 38.94
CA GLN A 457 3.98 10.31 38.92
C GLN A 457 2.77 11.24 38.76
N MET A 458 1.83 10.84 37.90
CA MET A 458 0.60 11.57 37.60
C MET A 458 -0.63 10.70 37.88
N PHE A 459 -1.72 11.34 38.34
CA PHE A 459 -3.02 10.71 38.55
C PHE A 459 -4.10 11.39 37.67
N LEU A 460 -4.85 10.59 36.91
CA LEU A 460 -5.79 11.08 35.88
C LEU A 460 -7.25 11.22 36.36
N ASN A 461 -7.68 10.36 37.29
CA ASN A 461 -9.07 10.32 37.78
C ASN A 461 -10.14 10.21 36.66
N GLY A 462 -9.86 9.41 35.64
CA GLY A 462 -10.69 9.12 34.47
C GLY A 462 -10.65 10.17 33.37
N ASN A 463 -9.81 11.22 33.49
CA ASN A 463 -9.81 12.34 32.55
C ASN A 463 -8.71 12.23 31.49
N PRO A 464 -8.96 12.75 30.26
CA PRO A 464 -7.91 12.97 29.29
C PRO A 464 -6.84 13.94 29.81
N PHE A 465 -5.60 13.76 29.35
CA PHE A 465 -4.48 14.58 29.78
C PHE A 465 -3.64 15.12 28.62
N THR A 466 -2.93 16.20 28.92
CA THR A 466 -1.82 16.71 28.12
C THR A 466 -0.53 16.56 28.89
N LEU A 467 0.57 16.34 28.17
CA LEU A 467 1.90 16.21 28.74
C LEU A 467 2.91 16.87 27.81
N ARG A 468 3.68 17.82 28.31
CA ARG A 468 4.87 18.34 27.64
C ARG A 468 6.09 18.06 28.51
N LEU A 469 7.02 17.29 27.98
CA LEU A 469 8.35 17.04 28.51
C LEU A 469 9.37 17.76 27.64
N ASP A 470 10.27 18.49 28.30
CA ASP A 470 11.37 19.22 27.68
C ASP A 470 12.60 19.07 28.58
N GLY A 471 13.38 18.02 28.31
CA GLY A 471 14.46 17.57 29.18
C GLY A 471 13.94 17.06 30.54
N THR A 472 14.21 17.80 31.61
CA THR A 472 13.72 17.50 32.97
C THR A 472 12.49 18.32 33.37
N ALA A 473 12.02 19.23 32.49
CA ALA A 473 10.84 20.03 32.74
C ALA A 473 9.57 19.25 32.33
N THR A 474 8.57 19.23 33.21
CA THR A 474 7.27 18.58 32.97
C THR A 474 6.14 19.57 33.13
N ALA A 475 5.28 19.70 32.12
CA ALA A 475 4.04 20.46 32.17
C ALA A 475 2.85 19.56 31.81
N THR A 476 1.77 19.64 32.58
CA THR A 476 0.56 18.83 32.40
C THR A 476 -0.69 19.54 32.94
N ASN A 477 -1.86 19.12 32.49
CA ASN A 477 -3.17 19.51 33.05
C ASN A 477 -3.69 18.52 34.13
N SER A 478 -2.94 17.45 34.47
CA SER A 478 -3.35 16.42 35.43
C SER A 478 -2.76 16.62 36.83
N PHE A 479 -3.21 15.83 37.80
CA PHE A 479 -2.68 15.87 39.17
C PHE A 479 -1.28 15.24 39.23
N VAL A 480 -0.32 15.94 39.85
CA VAL A 480 1.02 15.42 40.10
C VAL A 480 1.09 14.89 41.53
N VAL A 481 1.52 13.63 41.67
CA VAL A 481 1.62 12.96 42.97
C VAL A 481 2.98 13.28 43.60
N VAL A 482 2.97 13.81 44.82
CA VAL A 482 4.18 14.16 45.58
C VAL A 482 4.47 13.10 46.64
N TYR A 483 5.73 12.71 46.79
CA TYR A 483 6.19 11.84 47.87
C TYR A 483 6.44 12.70 49.12
N ASP A 484 5.59 12.59 50.15
CA ASP A 484 5.91 13.07 51.50
C ASP A 484 6.02 11.91 52.51
N ALA A 485 6.66 12.16 53.65
CA ALA A 485 6.92 11.17 54.69
C ALA A 485 5.64 10.74 55.48
N THR A 486 4.46 11.25 55.13
CA THR A 486 3.21 11.06 55.86
C THR A 486 2.08 10.41 55.09
N VAL A 487 2.21 10.11 53.79
CA VAL A 487 1.20 9.42 52.96
C VAL A 487 -0.23 9.80 53.37
N GLN A 488 -0.56 11.09 53.30
CA GLN A 488 -1.93 11.55 53.45
C GLN A 488 -2.33 12.37 52.24
N VAL A 489 -3.32 11.86 51.51
CA VAL A 489 -4.21 12.73 50.75
C VAL A 489 -5.20 13.29 51.76
N THR A 490 -4.98 14.53 52.19
CA THR A 490 -5.97 15.26 52.97
C THR A 490 -6.99 15.86 52.00
N ASP A 491 -8.10 15.14 51.82
CA ASP A 491 -9.34 15.59 51.17
C ASP A 491 -10.17 16.56 52.05
N LEU A 492 -9.54 17.20 53.04
CA LEU A 492 -10.15 18.22 53.87
C LEU A 492 -9.09 19.19 54.39
N LEU A 493 -8.91 20.28 53.67
CA LEU A 493 -8.69 21.58 54.30
C LEU A 493 -9.94 22.38 54.00
N GLY A 494 -10.65 22.82 55.04
CA GLY A 494 -11.99 23.42 54.94
C GLY A 494 -12.02 24.74 54.18
N LEU A 495 -11.91 24.68 52.86
CA LEU A 495 -12.10 25.76 51.91
C LEU A 495 -12.86 25.26 50.67
N PRO A 496 -13.71 26.09 50.04
CA PRO A 496 -14.88 25.61 49.32
C PRO A 496 -14.72 25.37 47.81
N PHE A 497 -13.51 25.06 47.28
CA PHE A 497 -13.32 24.89 45.83
C PHE A 497 -12.50 23.66 45.42
N PRO A 498 -12.90 22.90 44.38
CA PRO A 498 -12.19 21.71 43.91
C PRO A 498 -11.10 22.03 42.85
N GLY A 499 -9.93 21.39 42.99
CA GLY A 499 -8.90 21.27 41.96
C GLY A 499 -7.62 22.07 42.19
N ILE A 500 -6.65 21.53 42.94
CA ILE A 500 -5.29 22.07 43.05
C ILE A 500 -4.25 20.92 43.13
N SER A 501 -3.26 20.96 42.24
CA SER A 501 -2.07 20.07 42.23
C SER A 501 -0.92 20.77 42.97
N LEU A 502 -0.23 20.05 43.86
CA LEU A 502 0.85 20.53 44.72
C LEU A 502 2.18 20.67 43.97
N VAL A 503 2.26 21.64 43.06
CA VAL A 503 3.46 22.51 42.98
C VAL A 503 2.91 23.92 42.90
N ARG A 504 2.82 24.57 44.08
CA ARG A 504 2.40 25.96 44.33
C ARG A 504 1.95 26.71 43.06
N ASP A 505 0.64 26.72 42.86
CA ASP A 505 -0.03 27.75 42.05
C ASP A 505 0.02 29.09 42.81
N THR A 506 1.24 29.56 43.13
CA THR A 506 1.44 30.76 43.95
C THR A 506 0.91 32.00 43.25
N ILE A 507 0.90 32.04 41.91
CA ILE A 507 0.44 33.21 41.16
C ILE A 507 -1.10 33.25 41.04
N ARG A 508 -1.81 32.12 40.87
CA ARG A 508 -3.28 32.14 40.93
C ARG A 508 -3.77 32.37 42.37
N ASN A 509 -3.06 31.86 43.37
CA ASN A 509 -3.31 32.17 44.79
C ASN A 509 -3.03 33.64 45.13
N MET A 510 -1.99 34.28 44.59
CA MET A 510 -1.74 35.72 44.80
C MET A 510 -2.79 36.61 44.13
N ARG A 511 -3.49 36.11 43.10
CA ARG A 511 -4.49 36.87 42.34
C ARG A 511 -5.89 36.79 42.95
N GLU A 512 -6.19 35.74 43.72
CA GLU A 512 -7.51 35.51 44.32
C GLU A 512 -7.52 35.51 45.87
N ALA A 513 -6.35 35.57 46.51
CA ALA A 513 -6.27 35.83 47.94
C ALA A 513 -6.69 37.28 48.20
N GLY A 514 -7.85 37.47 48.84
CA GLY A 514 -8.29 38.78 49.35
C GLY A 514 -7.43 39.33 50.50
N ASP A 515 -6.23 38.80 50.70
CA ASP A 515 -5.28 39.24 51.72
C ASP A 515 -4.17 40.10 51.07
N PRO A 516 -3.82 41.25 51.66
CA PRO A 516 -2.80 42.13 51.11
C PRO A 516 -1.42 41.46 51.09
N ILE A 517 -0.71 41.61 49.97
CA ILE A 517 0.67 41.15 49.79
C ILE A 517 1.59 42.02 50.67
N ILE A 518 2.15 41.44 51.74
CA ILE A 518 3.13 42.14 52.59
C ILE A 518 4.54 41.85 52.09
N LEU A 519 5.20 42.88 51.54
CA LEU A 519 6.61 42.83 51.14
C LEU A 519 7.53 42.75 52.38
N PRO A 520 8.67 42.03 52.32
CA PRO A 520 9.63 41.99 53.41
C PRO A 520 10.34 43.35 53.52
N GLY A 521 9.84 44.18 54.43
CA GLY A 521 10.34 45.53 54.70
C GLY A 521 9.43 46.39 55.57
N ALA A 522 8.17 46.00 55.78
CA ALA A 522 7.18 46.81 56.49
C ALA A 522 7.15 46.65 58.03
N PHE A 523 8.25 46.28 58.68
CA PHE A 523 8.38 46.40 60.15
C PHE A 523 8.98 47.76 60.52
N GLY A 524 8.19 48.81 60.36
CA GLY A 524 8.57 50.17 60.71
C GLY A 524 7.35 51.08 60.84
N SER A 525 6.96 51.33 62.09
CA SER A 525 5.94 52.27 62.58
C SER A 525 5.39 53.33 61.60
N THR A 526 4.17 53.11 61.10
CA THR A 526 3.12 54.13 60.91
C THR A 526 1.78 53.43 60.67
N PRO A 527 0.64 53.93 61.18
CA PRO A 527 -0.67 53.36 60.86
C PRO A 527 -0.97 53.62 59.39
N LEU A 528 -1.37 52.58 58.66
CA LEU A 528 -1.87 52.69 57.29
C LEU A 528 -3.25 53.39 57.32
N GLU A 529 -3.33 54.57 56.74
CA GLU A 529 -4.58 55.06 56.16
C GLU A 529 -4.76 54.38 54.79
N GLU A 530 -6.01 54.05 54.46
CA GLU A 530 -6.43 53.38 53.24
C GLU A 530 -6.10 54.20 51.98
N GLU A 531 -5.86 53.46 50.88
CA GLU A 531 -5.85 53.83 49.45
C GLU A 531 -4.48 53.73 48.72
N ASP A 532 -4.54 53.04 47.58
CA ASP A 532 -3.62 52.98 46.42
C ASP A 532 -2.26 52.24 46.61
N ASP A 533 -1.73 51.42 45.69
CA ASP A 533 -1.91 51.26 44.24
C ASP A 533 -1.36 49.89 43.77
N ASP A 534 -1.74 49.51 42.55
CA ASP A 534 -1.40 48.30 41.78
C ASP A 534 0.10 47.90 41.78
N LEU A 535 0.40 46.66 42.18
CA LEU A 535 1.70 46.01 41.92
C LEU A 535 1.74 45.48 40.47
N GLU A 536 2.51 46.11 39.59
CA GLU A 536 2.73 45.62 38.23
C GLU A 536 3.75 44.47 38.18
N LEU A 537 3.45 43.41 37.42
CA LEU A 537 4.30 42.21 37.24
C LEU A 537 5.72 42.50 36.73
N ALA A 538 5.94 43.65 36.11
CA ALA A 538 7.26 44.06 35.62
C ALA A 538 8.26 44.31 36.78
N ASP A 539 7.76 44.70 37.96
CA ASP A 539 8.58 45.06 39.12
C ASP A 539 9.16 43.84 39.87
N LEU A 540 8.68 42.65 39.54
CA LEU A 540 9.18 41.37 40.07
C LEU A 540 10.27 40.74 39.20
N ASN A 541 10.67 41.37 38.09
CA ASN A 541 11.68 40.82 37.20
C ASN A 541 13.09 41.11 37.74
N GLY A 542 13.82 40.06 38.12
CA GLY A 542 15.17 40.14 38.68
C GLY A 542 15.22 40.26 40.22
N THR A 543 14.08 40.21 40.92
CA THR A 543 14.05 40.15 42.38
C THR A 543 14.35 38.75 42.89
N VAL A 544 15.11 38.70 43.99
CA VAL A 544 15.41 37.46 44.72
C VAL A 544 14.34 37.27 45.79
N VAL A 545 13.60 36.18 45.70
CA VAL A 545 12.64 35.77 46.74
C VAL A 545 13.24 34.61 47.49
N GLU A 546 13.31 34.74 48.82
CA GLU A 546 13.84 33.71 49.69
C GLU A 546 12.68 32.88 50.26
N ILE A 547 12.72 31.57 49.99
CA ILE A 547 11.70 30.62 50.45
C ILE A 547 12.43 29.50 51.16
N ASP A 548 12.11 29.28 52.43
CA ASP A 548 12.70 28.25 53.27
C ASP A 548 14.26 28.29 53.29
N GLY A 549 14.80 29.51 53.24
CA GLY A 549 16.25 29.77 53.27
C GLY A 549 16.98 29.57 51.93
N VAL A 550 16.24 29.40 50.83
CA VAL A 550 16.80 29.28 49.48
C VAL A 550 16.37 30.47 48.62
N ALA A 551 17.35 31.12 48.00
CA ALA A 551 17.17 32.31 47.18
C ALA A 551 16.80 31.95 45.72
N TYR A 552 15.67 32.47 45.24
CA TYR A 552 15.19 32.26 43.87
C TYR A 552 15.13 33.58 43.10
N ASN A 553 15.73 33.62 41.91
CA ASN A 553 15.61 34.76 41.00
C ASN A 553 14.31 34.65 40.21
N VAL A 554 13.46 35.66 40.32
CA VAL A 554 12.23 35.75 39.53
C VAL A 554 12.55 36.33 38.15
N PHE A 555 12.13 35.65 37.08
CA PHE A 555 12.25 36.14 35.71
C PHE A 555 10.87 36.20 35.06
N VAL A 556 10.52 37.37 34.54
CA VAL A 556 9.26 37.61 33.83
C VAL A 556 9.59 37.82 32.36
N ARG A 557 9.35 36.81 31.51
CA ARG A 557 9.36 36.94 30.05
C ARG A 557 8.11 36.28 29.45
N GLY A 558 7.25 37.08 28.83
CA GLY A 558 6.13 36.63 27.99
C GLY A 558 4.83 36.33 28.75
N ASN A 559 3.72 36.33 28.00
CA ASN A 559 2.33 36.31 28.50
C ASN A 559 1.86 34.95 29.07
N GLY A 560 2.62 34.33 29.96
CA GLY A 560 2.19 33.15 30.73
C GLY A 560 3.30 32.62 31.64
N PRO A 561 2.99 32.09 32.85
CA PRO A 561 4.01 31.60 33.76
C PRO A 561 4.52 30.23 33.29
N ALA A 562 5.79 30.16 32.92
CA ALA A 562 6.53 28.91 32.84
C ALA A 562 7.33 28.73 34.13
N VAL A 563 7.17 27.60 34.83
CA VAL A 563 8.07 27.23 35.93
C VAL A 563 9.32 26.60 35.32
N LEU A 564 10.44 27.32 35.41
CA LEU A 564 11.74 26.80 35.01
C LEU A 564 12.41 26.19 36.25
N LEU A 565 12.35 24.86 36.39
CA LEU A 565 13.10 24.15 37.42
C LEU A 565 14.54 23.98 36.93
N ARG A 566 15.46 24.83 37.37
CA ARG A 566 16.90 24.57 37.30
C ARG A 566 17.35 24.00 38.65
N GLN A 567 18.09 22.89 38.60
CA GLN A 567 18.93 22.46 39.72
C GLN A 567 20.07 23.45 39.94
#